data_AF-A0A6A9T0E3-F1
#
_entry.id   AF-A0A6A9T0E3-F1
#
_cell.length_a   1.000
_cell.length_b   1.000
_cell.length_c   1.000
_cell.angle_alpha   90.00
_cell.angle_beta   90.00
_cell.angle_gamma   90.00
#
_symmetry.space_group_name_H-M   'P 1'
#
loop_
_entity.id
_entity.type
_entity.pdbx_description
1 polymer ?
#
loop_
_entity_poly.entity_id
_entity_poly.type
_entity_poly.pdbx_seq_one_letter_code
_entity_poly.pdbx_strand_id
1 'polypeptide(L)'
;MKQSSFRYLGAFDLVIVAAFLAAFGVGALGSTPIALMVLAGVTALLAGSLAELSLGPITISWRGFAAATYLLFAALLPATYLPHVVAGTATTSETALFAVSCVSAAVFVFMGFDIARGGKHFEVRANVERVVGR
;
A
#
# COMPACT_ATOMS: atom_id res chain seq x y z
N MET A 1 11.21 -1.17 13.48
CA MET A 1 9.76 -0.98 13.79
C MET A 1 9.13 -2.31 14.23
N LYS A 2 8.00 -2.32 14.97
CA LYS A 2 7.25 -3.57 15.27
C LYS A 2 6.32 -3.93 14.09
N GLN A 3 6.21 -5.21 13.75
CA GLN A 3 5.28 -5.68 12.72
C GLN A 3 3.83 -5.23 13.00
N SER A 4 3.39 -5.30 14.26
CA SER A 4 2.04 -4.89 14.66
C SER A 4 1.71 -3.41 14.34
N SER A 5 2.73 -2.57 14.12
CA SER A 5 2.53 -1.17 13.72
C SER A 5 1.84 -1.02 12.36
N PHE A 6 2.02 -1.99 11.45
CA PHE A 6 1.32 -1.99 10.16
C PHE A 6 -0.20 -2.05 10.32
N ARG A 7 -0.71 -2.61 11.42
CA ARG A 7 -2.15 -2.63 11.71
C ARG A 7 -2.70 -1.20 11.88
N TYR A 8 -1.95 -0.35 12.56
CA TYR A 8 -2.35 1.05 12.76
C TYR A 8 -2.23 1.86 11.47
N LEU A 9 -1.19 1.60 10.68
CA LEU A 9 -1.04 2.20 9.35
C LEU A 9 -2.24 1.86 8.46
N GLY A 10 -2.60 0.58 8.37
CA GLY A 10 -3.73 0.14 7.56
C GLY A 10 -5.07 0.66 8.08
N ALA A 11 -5.28 0.67 9.40
CA ALA A 11 -6.49 1.24 9.98
C ALA A 11 -6.62 2.75 9.67
N PHE A 12 -5.52 3.49 9.80
CA PHE A 12 -5.49 4.93 9.48
C PHE A 12 -5.83 5.18 8.01
N ASP A 13 -5.22 4.41 7.10
CA ASP A 13 -5.47 4.53 5.66
C ASP A 13 -6.94 4.23 5.31
N LEU A 14 -7.53 3.18 5.89
CA LEU A 14 -8.95 2.87 5.68
C LEU A 14 -9.90 3.91 6.30
N VAL A 15 -9.52 4.57 7.39
CA VAL A 15 -10.29 5.69 7.96
C VAL A 15 -10.29 6.88 6.99
N ILE A 16 -9.14 7.18 6.37
CA ILE A 16 -9.07 8.22 5.33
C ILE A 16 -9.99 7.86 4.16
N VAL A 17 -9.94 6.62 3.67
CA VAL A 17 -10.84 6.16 2.62
C VAL A 17 -12.30 6.33 3.05
N ALA A 18 -12.67 5.90 4.25
CA ALA A 18 -14.03 6.02 4.76
C ALA A 18 -14.50 7.50 4.79
N ALA A 19 -13.61 8.42 5.17
CA ALA A 19 -13.91 9.85 5.13
C ALA A 19 -14.15 10.36 3.70
N PHE A 20 -13.34 9.91 2.73
CA PHE A 20 -13.57 10.23 1.32
C PHE A 20 -14.91 9.67 0.82
N LEU A 21 -15.24 8.42 1.14
CA LEU A 21 -16.51 7.83 0.73
C LEU A 21 -17.71 8.54 1.38
N ALA A 22 -17.57 9.01 2.61
CA ALA A 22 -18.60 9.80 3.28
C ALA A 22 -18.80 11.18 2.62
N ALA A 23 -17.70 11.84 2.22
CA ALA A 23 -17.75 13.17 1.63
C ALA A 23 -18.17 13.18 0.16
N PHE A 24 -17.71 12.20 -0.63
CA PHE A 24 -17.87 12.16 -2.09
C PHE A 24 -18.78 11.04 -2.58
N GLY A 25 -19.30 10.20 -1.67
CA GLY A 25 -20.17 9.07 -1.98
C GLY A 25 -19.41 7.81 -2.40
N VAL A 26 -20.12 6.67 -2.40
CA VAL A 26 -19.55 5.34 -2.72
C VAL A 26 -19.04 5.23 -4.16
N GLY A 27 -19.51 6.09 -5.07
CA GLY A 27 -19.03 6.17 -6.44
C GLY A 27 -17.53 6.51 -6.55
N ALA A 28 -16.95 7.12 -5.51
CA ALA A 28 -15.51 7.41 -5.44
C ALA A 28 -14.65 6.13 -5.47
N LEU A 29 -15.19 4.95 -5.16
CA LEU A 29 -14.50 3.67 -5.34
C LEU A 29 -14.14 3.36 -6.80
N GLY A 30 -14.82 3.98 -7.76
CA GLY A 30 -14.45 3.88 -9.18
C GLY A 30 -13.14 4.58 -9.52
N SER A 31 -12.62 5.44 -8.62
CA SER A 31 -11.35 6.11 -8.78
C SER A 31 -10.18 5.16 -8.49
N THR A 32 -9.26 5.01 -9.44
CA THR A 32 -8.07 4.15 -9.28
C THR A 32 -7.26 4.48 -8.01
N PRO A 33 -6.97 5.75 -7.69
CA PRO A 33 -6.32 6.08 -6.42
C PRO A 33 -7.06 5.56 -5.17
N ILE A 34 -8.38 5.72 -5.10
CA ILE A 34 -9.16 5.27 -3.95
C ILE A 34 -9.14 3.75 -3.84
N ALA A 35 -9.28 3.03 -4.96
CA ALA A 35 -9.19 1.57 -4.97
C ALA A 35 -7.82 1.07 -4.51
N LEU A 36 -6.73 1.72 -4.94
CA LEU A 36 -5.37 1.37 -4.51
C LEU A 36 -5.15 1.64 -3.02
N MET A 37 -5.69 2.73 -2.48
CA MET A 37 -5.66 3.00 -1.03
C MET A 37 -6.40 1.93 -0.24
N VAL A 38 -7.59 1.50 -0.68
CA VAL A 38 -8.31 0.40 -0.01
C VAL A 38 -7.44 -0.85 0.08
N LEU A 39 -6.83 -1.26 -1.04
CA LEU A 39 -5.98 -2.44 -1.08
C LEU A 39 -4.72 -2.27 -0.22
N ALA A 40 -4.12 -1.07 -0.21
CA ALA A 40 -2.95 -0.76 0.61
C ALA A 40 -3.30 -0.86 2.10
N GLY A 41 -4.40 -0.26 2.52
CA GLY A 41 -4.89 -0.32 3.90
C GLY A 41 -5.21 -1.75 4.36
N VAL A 42 -5.89 -2.54 3.51
CA VAL A 42 -6.20 -3.95 3.81
C VAL A 42 -4.93 -4.79 3.94
N THR A 43 -3.99 -4.67 2.99
CA THR A 43 -2.73 -5.42 3.06
C THR A 43 -1.90 -5.01 4.27
N ALA A 44 -1.88 -3.73 4.63
CA ALA A 44 -1.19 -3.24 5.81
C ALA A 44 -1.82 -3.81 7.11
N LEU A 45 -3.15 -3.83 7.18
CA LEU A 45 -3.87 -4.46 8.28
C LEU A 45 -3.50 -5.93 8.44
N LEU A 46 -3.46 -6.68 7.34
CA LEU A 46 -3.07 -8.10 7.35
C LEU A 46 -1.62 -8.26 7.79
N ALA A 47 -0.70 -7.45 7.26
CA ALA A 47 0.72 -7.46 7.64
C ALA A 47 0.93 -7.26 9.14
N GLY A 48 0.15 -6.37 9.76
CA GLY A 48 0.22 -6.11 11.20
C GLY A 48 -0.60 -7.03 12.09
N SER A 49 -1.43 -7.91 11.51
CA SER A 49 -2.38 -8.74 12.27
C SER A 49 -2.11 -10.25 12.15
N LEU A 50 -1.39 -10.67 11.11
CA LEU A 50 -1.10 -12.07 10.84
C LEU A 50 0.40 -12.29 10.75
N ALA A 51 0.89 -13.39 11.31
CA ALA A 51 2.21 -13.93 10.99
C ALA A 51 2.20 -14.53 9.57
N GLU A 52 1.14 -15.28 9.27
CA GLU A 52 1.00 -16.08 8.06
C GLU A 52 -0.48 -16.34 7.72
N LEU A 53 -0.79 -16.36 6.42
CA LEU A 53 -2.08 -16.77 5.87
C LEU A 53 -1.86 -17.91 4.87
N SER A 54 -2.53 -19.03 5.09
CA SER A 54 -2.55 -20.16 4.16
C SER A 54 -3.89 -20.23 3.42
N LEU A 55 -3.82 -20.26 2.10
CA LEU A 55 -4.95 -20.34 1.16
C LEU A 55 -4.73 -21.55 0.24
N GLY A 56 -5.19 -22.72 0.69
CA GLY A 56 -4.93 -23.99 -0.01
C GLY A 56 -3.42 -24.27 -0.09
N PRO A 57 -2.83 -24.40 -1.29
CA PRO A 57 -1.39 -24.65 -1.43
C PRO A 57 -0.51 -23.40 -1.28
N ILE A 58 -1.10 -22.21 -1.17
CA ILE A 58 -0.36 -20.94 -1.13
C ILE A 58 -0.26 -20.44 0.30
N THR A 59 0.98 -20.17 0.74
CA THR A 59 1.26 -19.58 2.05
C THR A 59 1.86 -18.19 1.88
N ILE A 60 1.23 -17.19 2.48
CA ILE A 60 1.64 -15.79 2.42
C ILE A 60 2.03 -15.34 3.83
N SER A 61 3.32 -15.03 4.01
CA SER A 61 3.80 -14.45 5.26
C SER A 61 3.45 -12.96 5.38
N TRP A 62 3.53 -12.41 6.59
CA TRP A 62 3.35 -10.98 6.86
C TRP A 62 4.23 -10.07 5.99
N ARG A 63 5.42 -10.55 5.60
CA ARG A 63 6.35 -9.81 4.71
C ARG A 63 5.76 -9.62 3.32
N GLY A 64 5.01 -10.61 2.82
CA GLY A 64 4.31 -10.51 1.54
C GLY A 64 3.24 -9.43 1.58
N PHE A 65 2.44 -9.38 2.65
CA PHE A 65 1.45 -8.32 2.84
C PHE A 65 2.09 -6.94 2.99
N ALA A 66 3.14 -6.80 3.79
CA ALA A 66 3.86 -5.54 3.97
C ALA A 66 4.48 -5.05 2.64
N ALA A 67 5.09 -5.96 1.87
CA ALA A 67 5.62 -5.63 0.56
C ALA A 67 4.52 -5.16 -0.40
N ALA A 68 3.38 -5.85 -0.44
CA ALA A 68 2.23 -5.47 -1.25
C ALA A 68 1.73 -4.06 -0.89
N THR A 69 1.62 -3.72 0.40
CA THR A 69 1.27 -2.37 0.85
C THR A 69 2.16 -1.30 0.22
N TYR A 70 3.49 -1.47 0.30
CA TYR A 70 4.42 -0.49 -0.27
C TYR A 70 4.35 -0.43 -1.79
N LEU A 71 4.17 -1.56 -2.48
CA LEU A 71 4.00 -1.57 -3.93
C LEU A 71 2.70 -0.88 -4.36
N LEU A 72 1.62 -1.01 -3.58
CA LEU A 72 0.37 -0.31 -3.84
C LEU A 72 0.52 1.20 -3.63
N PHE A 73 1.22 1.65 -2.60
CA PHE A 73 1.56 3.07 -2.45
C PHE A 73 2.49 3.57 -3.56
N ALA A 74 3.43 2.74 -4.02
CA ALA A 74 4.27 3.08 -5.16
C ALA A 74 3.46 3.28 -6.44
N ALA A 75 2.42 2.48 -6.67
CA ALA A 75 1.52 2.63 -7.82
C ALA A 75 0.55 3.81 -7.65
N LEU A 76 0.05 4.04 -6.44
CA LEU A 76 -0.93 5.07 -6.10
C LEU A 76 -0.48 6.46 -6.52
N LEU A 77 0.74 6.85 -6.16
CA LEU A 77 1.18 8.23 -6.34
C LEU A 77 1.28 8.60 -7.83
N PRO A 78 1.98 7.83 -8.70
CA PRO A 78 2.02 8.13 -10.13
C PRO A 78 0.65 7.99 -10.80
N ALA A 79 -0.17 7.01 -10.40
CA ALA A 79 -1.49 6.78 -11.00
C ALA A 79 -2.44 7.99 -10.86
N THR A 80 -2.21 8.85 -9.87
CA THR A 80 -2.99 10.07 -9.67
C THR A 80 -2.80 11.09 -10.81
N TYR A 81 -1.59 11.18 -11.37
CA TYR A 81 -1.26 12.19 -12.40
C TYR A 81 -1.06 11.59 -13.79
N LEU A 82 -0.76 10.30 -13.87
CA LEU A 82 -0.42 9.58 -15.10
C LEU A 82 -1.45 9.78 -16.23
N PRO A 83 -2.78 9.71 -16.00
CA PRO A 83 -3.75 9.90 -17.08
C PRO A 83 -3.63 11.26 -17.77
N HIS A 84 -3.42 12.33 -16.99
CA HIS A 84 -3.27 13.68 -17.53
C HIS A 84 -1.97 13.87 -18.30
N VAL A 85 -0.88 13.26 -17.81
CA VAL A 85 0.42 13.28 -18.49
C VAL A 85 0.34 12.54 -19.82
N VAL A 86 -0.24 11.33 -19.83
CA VAL A 86 -0.38 10.52 -21.05
C VAL A 86 -1.32 11.18 -22.06
N ALA A 87 -2.40 11.80 -21.59
CA ALA A 87 -3.34 12.53 -22.45
C ALA A 87 -2.79 13.89 -22.96
N GLY A 88 -1.62 14.33 -22.49
CA GLY A 88 -1.05 15.64 -22.85
C GLY A 88 -1.84 16.84 -22.30
N THR A 89 -2.65 16.62 -21.26
CA THR A 89 -3.50 17.64 -20.64
C THR A 89 -2.96 18.16 -19.30
N ALA A 90 -1.88 17.56 -18.79
CA ALA A 90 -1.27 17.96 -17.54
C ALA A 90 -0.70 19.38 -17.60
N THR A 91 -1.01 20.16 -16.57
CA THR A 91 -0.32 21.42 -16.27
C THR A 91 1.15 21.18 -15.92
N THR A 92 1.96 22.24 -15.97
CA THR A 92 3.37 22.18 -15.54
C THR A 92 3.52 21.69 -14.10
N SER A 93 2.63 22.12 -13.20
CA SER A 93 2.59 21.66 -11.80
C SER A 93 2.28 20.17 -11.68
N GLU A 94 1.32 19.65 -12.46
CA GLU A 94 0.97 18.23 -12.43
C GLU A 94 2.09 17.36 -13.02
N THR A 95 2.80 17.85 -14.02
CA THR A 95 3.97 17.15 -14.58
C THR A 95 5.11 17.10 -13.57
N ALA A 96 5.35 18.19 -12.84
CA ALA A 96 6.34 18.21 -11.76
C ALA A 96 5.95 17.26 -10.61
N LEU A 97 4.68 17.25 -10.20
CA LEU A 97 4.16 16.33 -9.19
C LEU A 97 4.24 14.88 -9.64
N PHE A 98 3.97 14.59 -10.92
CA PHE A 98 4.15 13.26 -11.49
C PHE A 98 5.62 12.82 -11.38
N ALA A 99 6.59 13.66 -11.73
CA ALA A 99 8.01 13.32 -11.60
C ALA A 99 8.40 13.01 -10.14
N VAL A 100 7.97 13.85 -9.18
CA VAL A 100 8.20 13.63 -7.74
C VAL A 100 7.53 12.34 -7.26
N SER A 101 6.32 12.05 -7.76
CA SER A 101 5.59 10.83 -7.42
C SER A 101 6.32 9.57 -7.91
N CYS A 102 6.95 9.61 -9.10
CA CYS A 102 7.74 8.50 -9.63
C CYS A 102 9.01 8.25 -8.79
N VAL A 103 9.69 9.31 -8.34
CA VAL A 103 10.83 9.17 -7.42
C VAL A 103 10.39 8.56 -6.08
N SER A 104 9.27 9.03 -5.54
CA SER A 104 8.69 8.48 -4.31
C SER A 104 8.28 7.01 -4.48
N ALA A 105 7.71 6.66 -5.64
CA ALA A 105 7.36 5.29 -6.00
C ALA A 105 8.59 4.38 -6.00
N ALA A 106 9.72 4.82 -6.55
CA ALA A 106 10.96 4.04 -6.53
C ALA A 106 11.43 3.73 -5.11
N VAL A 107 11.30 4.67 -4.17
CA VAL A 107 11.61 4.46 -2.75
C VAL A 107 10.68 3.40 -2.15
N PHE A 108 9.38 3.49 -2.40
CA PHE A 108 8.43 2.49 -1.90
C PHE A 108 8.65 1.10 -2.51
N VAL A 109 8.97 1.02 -3.81
CA VAL A 109 9.38 -0.24 -4.44
C VAL A 109 10.59 -0.81 -3.73
N PHE A 110 11.64 -0.01 -3.48
CA PHE A 110 12.81 -0.47 -2.74
C PHE A 110 12.46 -0.98 -1.35
N MET A 111 11.60 -0.28 -0.60
CA MET A 111 11.17 -0.70 0.74
C MET A 111 10.39 -2.02 0.72
N GLY A 112 9.39 -2.14 -0.14
CA GLY A 112 8.60 -3.37 -0.27
C GLY A 112 9.47 -4.55 -0.68
N PHE A 113 10.39 -4.29 -1.61
CA PHE A 113 11.36 -5.24 -2.11
C PHE A 113 12.33 -5.72 -1.00
N ASP A 114 12.90 -4.80 -0.22
CA ASP A 114 13.80 -5.13 0.90
C ASP A 114 13.09 -5.97 1.97
N ILE A 115 11.86 -5.60 2.34
CA ILE A 115 11.05 -6.33 3.31
C ILE A 115 10.74 -7.76 2.83
N ALA A 116 10.39 -7.92 1.55
CA ALA A 116 10.13 -9.23 0.96
C ALA A 116 11.35 -10.16 1.03
N ARG A 117 12.57 -9.62 0.86
CA ARG A 117 13.83 -10.39 0.92
C ARG A 117 14.38 -10.64 2.33
N GLY A 118 13.74 -10.15 3.39
CA GLY A 118 14.24 -10.35 4.77
C GLY A 118 14.54 -9.05 5.53
N GLY A 119 14.51 -7.89 4.89
CA GLY A 119 14.61 -6.58 5.53
C GLY A 119 16.03 -6.24 6.00
N LYS A 120 17.00 -6.17 5.07
CA LYS A 120 18.40 -5.85 5.40
C LYS A 120 18.57 -4.36 5.75
N HIS A 121 17.82 -3.50 5.08
CA HIS A 121 17.92 -2.04 5.22
C HIS A 121 16.75 -1.49 6.05
N PHE A 122 15.60 -2.18 6.03
CA PHE A 122 14.41 -1.81 6.78
C PHE A 122 14.04 -2.90 7.80
N GLU A 123 14.57 -2.78 9.01
CA GLU A 123 14.36 -3.77 10.07
C GLU A 123 12.95 -3.62 10.70
N VAL A 124 12.12 -4.63 10.43
CA VAL A 124 10.82 -4.82 11.09
C VAL A 124 10.90 -6.06 11.97
N ARG A 125 10.74 -5.86 13.27
CA ARG A 125 10.72 -6.92 14.27
C ARG A 125 9.36 -7.59 14.23
N ALA A 126 9.35 -8.86 13.84
CA ALA A 126 8.16 -9.70 13.93
C ALA A 126 7.74 -9.85 15.40
N ASN A 127 6.47 -9.61 15.69
CA ASN A 127 5.93 -9.64 17.05
C ASN A 127 4.45 -10.07 17.09
N VAL A 128 4.00 -10.74 16.03
CA VAL A 128 2.65 -11.27 15.86
C VAL A 128 2.78 -12.75 15.54
N GLU A 129 2.00 -13.59 16.24
CA GLU A 129 2.09 -15.05 16.14
C GLU A 129 0.86 -15.68 15.46
N ARG A 130 -0.17 -14.87 15.18
CA ARG A 130 -1.45 -15.36 14.65
C ARG A 130 -1.27 -15.96 13.25
N VAL A 131 -1.62 -17.22 13.09
CA VAL A 131 -1.67 -17.95 11.81
C VAL A 131 -3.12 -18.29 11.47
N VAL A 132 -3.49 -18.23 10.19
CA VAL A 132 -4.84 -18.56 9.70
C VAL A 132 -4.76 -19.53 8.52
N GLY A 133 -5.65 -20.55 8.51
CA GLY A 133 -5.77 -21.50 7.40
C GLY A 133 -4.83 -22.72 7.47
N ARG A 134 -4.42 -23.10 8.68
CA ARG A 134 -3.57 -24.26 8.94
C ARG A 134 -4.38 -25.52 9.20
#